data_AF-A0A8S9BB86-F1
#
_entry.id   AF-A0A8S9BB86-F1
#
_cell.length_a   1.000
_cell.length_b   1.000
_cell.length_c   1.000
_cell.angle_alpha   90.00
_cell.angle_beta   90.00
_cell.angle_gamma   90.00
#
_symmetry.space_group_name_H-M   'P 1'
#
loop_
_entity.id
_entity.type
_entity.pdbx_description
1 polymer ?
#
loop_
_entity_poly.entity_id
_entity_poly.type
_entity_poly.pdbx_seq_one_letter_code
_entity_poly.pdbx_strand_id
1 'polypeptide(L)'
;MGWFWADSDVSVVNARGAPHAIPKDSTLSPPPGCPMHQSTPAVAKPPTPPAESACPYTPADLSDNKAPSKYSKYNPLNYMFSDLTQDRADNQTVVLPTEREPSTIPKGSGEGNWEYPSPQQMYNALLRKGYTDTDATAVESMVSVHNFLNEGAWAEIVEWERRFGRGWGRAWEICKKGEQASMASAALGANEDEVPQPKLVRFMGRPKEMTPKAAMYQVMGWIYPSAFATEPPFDRHDWFVQREYKGQKKEIRYVIDYYSGPDDADGKPVFYLDVRPAVTPTAADEPKGEIIKPAHTIWNHWIDSNAKHGEQIKDEGDMYPQSDGTVLEYGKMPNPTTGKVQKYEECWEDVETGLVGAEEEFVSWVLVTTGEEEEVGIKGILIRVGEVIQGLVRTGKGEVRVVRWEWKRDGDGDVAVDEEEEWERTVAIGRLEVPGVLFEEGKEVTKGLELMGSDGLDWVCVEAFEWS
;
A
#
# COMPACT_ATOMS: atom_id res chain seq x y z
N MET A 1 -11.99 6.08 -3.99
CA MET A 1 -10.72 6.73 -3.55
C MET A 1 -11.05 7.86 -2.61
N GLY A 2 -10.61 7.78 -1.36
CA GLY A 2 -10.96 8.70 -0.28
C GLY A 2 -10.10 9.94 -0.37
N TRP A 3 -10.66 11.10 -0.06
CA TRP A 3 -9.99 12.36 -0.24
C TRP A 3 -9.68 12.97 1.13
N PHE A 4 -8.54 12.57 1.71
CA PHE A 4 -7.92 13.34 2.79
C PHE A 4 -6.47 13.68 2.45
N TRP A 5 -5.97 14.73 3.10
CA TRP A 5 -4.64 15.26 2.86
C TRP A 5 -3.88 15.43 4.16
N ALA A 6 -2.60 15.09 4.15
CA ALA A 6 -1.67 15.40 5.22
C ALA A 6 -0.53 16.23 4.64
N ASP A 7 -0.41 17.49 5.07
CA ASP A 7 0.79 18.28 4.83
C ASP A 7 1.84 18.03 5.90
N SER A 8 3.11 18.19 5.50
CA SER A 8 4.26 18.27 6.40
C SER A 8 4.40 19.72 6.85
N ASP A 9 4.34 19.98 8.15
CA ASP A 9 4.59 21.27 8.79
C ASP A 9 3.54 22.38 8.62
N VAL A 10 2.54 22.43 9.52
CA VAL A 10 1.98 23.70 10.02
C VAL A 10 1.52 23.57 11.47
N SER A 11 2.01 24.46 12.33
CA SER A 11 1.50 24.65 13.70
C SER A 11 0.21 25.50 13.67
N VAL A 12 -0.93 24.95 14.11
CA VAL A 12 -2.14 25.77 14.36
C VAL A 12 -2.75 25.46 15.73
N VAL A 13 -3.17 26.55 16.36
CA VAL A 13 -3.50 26.75 17.76
C VAL A 13 -4.95 26.36 18.04
N ASN A 14 -5.19 25.78 19.23
CA ASN A 14 -6.47 25.49 19.87
C ASN A 14 -7.73 26.14 19.26
N ALA A 15 -8.66 25.31 18.76
CA ALA A 15 -10.07 25.67 18.63
C ALA A 15 -10.94 24.57 19.24
N ARG A 16 -11.29 24.74 20.53
CA ARG A 16 -12.41 24.03 21.17
C ARG A 16 -13.68 24.83 20.90
N GLY A 17 -14.67 24.21 20.28
CA GLY A 17 -16.03 24.71 20.19
C GLY A 17 -16.70 24.38 18.87
N ALA A 18 -17.64 23.44 18.88
CA ALA A 18 -18.58 23.26 17.77
C ALA A 18 -19.41 24.55 17.61
N PRO A 19 -19.46 25.19 16.43
CA PRO A 19 -20.46 26.21 16.19
C PRO A 19 -21.78 25.49 15.87
N HIS A 20 -22.77 25.75 16.72
CA HIS A 20 -24.19 25.43 16.59
C HIS A 20 -24.69 24.13 17.25
N ALA A 21 -25.52 24.33 18.29
CA ALA A 21 -26.35 23.28 18.86
C ALA A 21 -27.52 22.96 17.92
N ILE A 22 -27.70 21.67 17.62
CA ILE A 22 -28.81 21.15 16.82
C ILE A 22 -30.12 21.32 17.61
N PRO A 23 -31.14 22.06 17.11
CA PRO A 23 -32.42 22.17 17.80
C PRO A 23 -33.19 20.85 17.71
N LYS A 24 -33.68 20.38 18.86
CA LYS A 24 -34.59 19.23 18.96
C LYS A 24 -36.04 19.73 18.91
N ASP A 25 -36.55 20.11 17.74
CA ASP A 25 -37.99 20.10 17.49
C ASP A 25 -38.34 20.31 16.01
N SER A 26 -39.31 19.55 15.51
CA SER A 26 -39.68 19.40 14.10
C SER A 26 -40.82 20.32 13.65
N THR A 27 -40.89 21.57 14.16
CA THR A 27 -41.96 22.51 13.77
C THR A 27 -41.52 23.97 13.66
N LEU A 28 -40.68 24.33 12.68
CA LEU A 28 -40.51 25.74 12.27
C LEU A 28 -40.33 25.86 10.74
N SER A 29 -41.17 26.69 10.12
CA SER A 29 -41.04 27.12 8.71
C SER A 29 -40.03 28.27 8.59
N PRO A 30 -39.24 28.36 7.50
CA PRO A 30 -38.22 29.39 7.33
C PRO A 30 -38.81 30.78 7.00
N PRO A 31 -38.12 31.88 7.37
CA PRO A 31 -38.58 33.25 7.13
C PRO A 31 -38.54 33.63 5.62
N PRO A 32 -39.42 34.56 5.17
CA PRO A 32 -39.54 34.91 3.76
C PRO A 32 -38.42 35.85 3.33
N GLY A 33 -37.49 35.39 2.48
CA GLY A 33 -36.41 36.25 2.01
C GLY A 33 -35.38 35.69 1.03
N CYS A 34 -35.54 34.48 0.47
CA CYS A 34 -34.62 33.95 -0.54
C CYS A 34 -35.37 33.49 -1.81
N PRO A 35 -34.93 33.90 -3.01
CA PRO A 35 -35.67 33.72 -4.25
C PRO A 35 -35.48 32.30 -4.82
N MET A 36 -36.25 31.33 -4.31
CA MET A 36 -36.64 30.18 -5.12
C MET A 36 -37.75 30.64 -6.07
N HIS A 37 -37.47 30.77 -7.37
CA HIS A 37 -38.38 30.53 -8.49
C HIS A 37 -37.61 30.78 -9.79
N GLN A 38 -37.10 29.72 -10.41
CA GLN A 38 -37.22 29.48 -11.85
C GLN A 38 -36.63 28.10 -12.17
N SER A 39 -37.54 27.14 -12.26
CA SER A 39 -37.32 25.81 -12.79
C SER A 39 -37.27 25.85 -14.31
N THR A 40 -36.26 25.22 -14.91
CA THR A 40 -36.36 24.67 -16.27
C THR A 40 -35.68 23.30 -16.33
N PRO A 41 -36.30 22.30 -16.99
CA PRO A 41 -35.86 20.91 -16.95
C PRO A 41 -34.92 20.56 -18.12
N ALA A 42 -33.88 19.78 -17.86
CA ALA A 42 -33.19 19.01 -18.90
C ALA A 42 -32.66 17.71 -18.30
N VAL A 43 -33.41 16.63 -18.52
CA VAL A 43 -33.03 15.25 -18.24
C VAL A 43 -32.02 14.81 -19.30
N ALA A 44 -30.86 14.31 -18.89
CA ALA A 44 -30.00 13.49 -19.73
C ALA A 44 -29.62 12.21 -18.94
N LYS A 45 -29.99 11.05 -19.49
CA LYS A 45 -29.61 9.73 -18.98
C LYS A 45 -28.10 9.50 -19.17
N PRO A 46 -27.42 8.75 -18.28
CA PRO A 46 -26.02 8.39 -18.48
C PRO A 46 -25.86 7.36 -19.63
N PRO A 47 -24.81 7.47 -20.48
CA PRO A 47 -24.54 6.49 -21.54
C PRO A 47 -23.80 5.25 -21.03
N THR A 48 -24.08 4.11 -21.66
CA THR A 48 -23.36 2.83 -21.52
C THR A 48 -21.95 2.88 -22.14
N PRO A 49 -20.95 2.16 -21.59
CA PRO A 49 -19.58 2.17 -22.11
C PRO A 49 -19.44 1.30 -23.38
N PRO A 50 -18.64 1.71 -24.39
CA PRO A 50 -18.19 0.80 -25.44
C PRO A 50 -16.92 0.04 -25.05
N ALA A 51 -16.81 -1.16 -25.62
CA ALA A 51 -15.73 -2.12 -25.49
C ALA A 51 -14.47 -1.75 -26.30
N GLU A 52 -13.33 -2.19 -25.77
CA GLU A 52 -12.04 -2.58 -26.36
C GLU A 52 -11.52 -1.97 -27.68
N SER A 53 -10.22 -1.64 -27.61
CA SER A 53 -9.15 -1.93 -28.60
C SER A 53 -8.48 -0.76 -29.34
N ALA A 54 -7.14 -0.82 -29.26
CA ALA A 54 -6.12 -0.35 -30.20
C ALA A 54 -5.91 1.17 -30.42
N CYS A 55 -4.86 1.70 -29.78
CA CYS A 55 -4.12 2.87 -30.26
C CYS A 55 -3.01 2.43 -31.24
N PRO A 56 -2.85 3.04 -32.42
CA PRO A 56 -1.60 2.96 -33.19
C PRO A 56 -0.63 4.07 -32.76
N TYR A 57 0.60 3.65 -32.48
CA TYR A 57 1.78 4.44 -32.13
C TYR A 57 2.30 5.31 -33.30
N THR A 58 2.85 6.50 -33.00
CA THR A 58 4.09 7.03 -33.60
C THR A 58 4.73 8.11 -32.70
N PRO A 59 6.08 8.15 -32.54
CA PRO A 59 6.86 9.12 -31.74
C PRO A 59 7.39 10.25 -32.68
N ALA A 60 8.07 11.34 -32.31
CA ALA A 60 8.76 11.82 -31.11
C ALA A 60 8.81 13.37 -31.18
N ASP A 61 9.15 14.05 -30.09
CA ASP A 61 10.37 14.88 -30.11
C ASP A 61 10.87 15.23 -28.71
N LEU A 62 12.19 15.17 -28.59
CA LEU A 62 12.99 15.33 -27.38
C LEU A 62 13.08 16.81 -26.97
N SER A 63 12.80 17.11 -25.70
CA SER A 63 13.52 18.18 -25.01
C SER A 63 13.69 17.84 -23.54
N ASP A 64 14.96 17.89 -23.12
CA ASP A 64 15.45 17.63 -21.79
C ASP A 64 14.73 18.48 -20.73
N ASN A 65 14.03 17.81 -19.82
CA ASN A 65 13.93 18.24 -18.44
C ASN A 65 13.85 17.01 -17.54
N LYS A 66 14.79 16.96 -16.59
CA LYS A 66 14.99 15.89 -15.62
C LYS A 66 13.71 15.71 -14.80
N ALA A 67 12.88 14.75 -15.17
CA ALA A 67 11.69 14.39 -14.40
C ALA A 67 12.13 13.65 -13.12
N PRO A 68 11.61 14.00 -11.94
CA PRO A 68 11.72 13.13 -10.78
C PRO A 68 11.05 11.78 -11.09
N SER A 69 11.55 10.70 -10.49
CA SER A 69 10.95 9.36 -10.57
C SER A 69 9.43 9.44 -10.37
N LYS A 70 8.65 8.73 -11.20
CA LYS A 70 7.16 8.79 -11.18
C LYS A 70 6.54 8.46 -9.80
N TYR A 71 7.32 7.85 -8.90
CA TYR A 71 6.88 7.33 -7.60
C TYR A 71 7.23 8.23 -6.41
N SER A 72 8.15 9.20 -6.55
CA SER A 72 8.42 10.28 -5.57
C SER A 72 7.24 11.23 -5.34
N LYS A 73 6.14 11.05 -6.09
CA LYS A 73 5.05 12.01 -6.18
C LYS A 73 3.96 11.81 -5.13
N TYR A 74 3.84 10.67 -4.45
CA TYR A 74 2.70 10.37 -3.58
C TYR A 74 3.05 10.35 -2.09
N ASN A 75 2.16 10.88 -1.26
CA ASN A 75 2.23 10.81 0.19
C ASN A 75 1.77 9.42 0.68
N PRO A 76 2.58 8.71 1.48
CA PRO A 76 2.32 7.31 1.86
C PRO A 76 1.17 7.13 2.87
N LEU A 77 0.71 8.22 3.51
CA LEU A 77 -0.40 8.14 4.49
C LEU A 77 -1.78 8.17 3.82
N ASN A 78 -1.86 8.68 2.58
CA ASN A 78 -3.11 8.89 1.86
C ASN A 78 -3.04 8.58 0.35
N TYR A 79 -1.89 8.14 -0.15
CA TYR A 79 -1.62 7.82 -1.55
C TYR A 79 -1.94 8.96 -2.53
N MET A 80 -1.74 10.20 -2.07
CA MET A 80 -2.08 11.39 -2.83
C MET A 80 -0.85 12.18 -3.24
N PHE A 81 -0.92 12.90 -4.37
CA PHE A 81 0.22 13.70 -4.83
C PHE A 81 0.69 14.72 -3.78
N SER A 82 2.00 14.86 -3.58
CA SER A 82 2.61 15.81 -2.64
C SER A 82 2.41 17.28 -3.05
N ASP A 83 2.30 17.53 -4.36
CA ASP A 83 1.97 18.85 -4.91
C ASP A 83 0.63 18.80 -5.66
N LEU A 84 -0.36 19.51 -5.13
CA LEU A 84 -1.70 19.59 -5.68
C LEU A 84 -1.96 21.02 -6.09
N THR A 85 -1.77 21.26 -7.38
CA THR A 85 -2.14 22.54 -7.97
C THR A 85 -3.60 22.89 -7.67
N GLN A 86 -3.75 24.11 -7.15
CA GLN A 86 -5.02 24.83 -6.98
C GLN A 86 -5.34 25.69 -8.21
N ASP A 87 -4.51 25.59 -9.25
CA ASP A 87 -4.73 26.35 -10.48
C ASP A 87 -6.03 25.90 -11.14
N ARG A 88 -6.73 26.87 -11.70
CA ARG A 88 -7.95 26.65 -12.45
C ARG A 88 -7.63 25.84 -13.70
N ALA A 89 -8.43 24.80 -13.98
CA ALA A 89 -8.26 24.03 -15.21
C ALA A 89 -8.61 24.87 -16.45
N ASP A 90 -7.93 24.60 -17.58
CA ASP A 90 -8.05 25.39 -18.82
C ASP A 90 -9.50 25.50 -19.35
N ASN A 91 -10.31 24.47 -19.12
CA ASN A 91 -11.70 24.37 -19.55
C ASN A 91 -12.73 24.73 -18.46
N GLN A 92 -12.28 25.12 -17.27
CA GLN A 92 -13.16 25.40 -16.14
C GLN A 92 -13.88 26.74 -16.37
N THR A 93 -15.21 26.77 -16.29
CA THR A 93 -16.02 27.98 -16.50
C THR A 93 -16.40 28.70 -15.20
N VAL A 94 -16.50 27.96 -14.09
CA VAL A 94 -16.93 28.45 -12.76
C VAL A 94 -15.72 28.62 -11.84
N VAL A 95 -15.70 29.65 -10.99
CA VAL A 95 -14.66 29.81 -9.97
C VAL A 95 -15.01 28.93 -8.77
N LEU A 96 -14.11 28.00 -8.39
CA LEU A 96 -14.30 27.12 -7.25
C LEU A 96 -13.50 27.60 -6.04
N PRO A 97 -14.01 27.42 -4.80
CA PRO A 97 -13.24 27.70 -3.60
C PRO A 97 -11.94 26.88 -3.54
N THR A 98 -10.87 27.53 -3.10
CA THR A 98 -9.55 26.93 -2.88
C THR A 98 -9.25 26.67 -1.40
N GLU A 99 -10.12 27.14 -0.51
CA GLU A 99 -10.02 26.94 0.94
C GLU A 99 -10.28 25.47 1.30
N ARG A 100 -9.51 24.97 2.26
CA ARG A 100 -9.61 23.60 2.77
C ARG A 100 -10.34 23.61 4.10
N GLU A 101 -11.08 22.54 4.37
CA GLU A 101 -11.83 22.36 5.61
C GLU A 101 -11.09 21.39 6.54
N PRO A 102 -10.86 21.74 7.82
CA PRO A 102 -10.27 20.81 8.78
C PRO A 102 -11.26 19.72 9.18
N SER A 103 -10.79 18.47 9.21
CA SER A 103 -11.57 17.32 9.69
C SER A 103 -11.59 17.27 11.21
N THR A 104 -12.57 16.54 11.78
CA THR A 104 -12.54 16.19 13.21
C THR A 104 -11.62 15.00 13.52
N ILE A 105 -11.11 14.31 12.48
CA ILE A 105 -10.37 13.06 12.59
C ILE A 105 -8.92 13.34 13.00
N PRO A 106 -8.46 12.84 14.16
CA PRO A 106 -7.09 13.05 14.63
C PRO A 106 -6.08 12.20 13.85
N LYS A 107 -4.93 12.81 13.54
CA LYS A 107 -3.80 12.13 12.87
C LYS A 107 -3.07 11.18 13.81
N GLY A 108 -2.62 10.04 13.27
CA GLY A 108 -1.79 9.06 13.98
C GLY A 108 -0.44 9.61 14.47
N SER A 109 0.11 10.61 13.78
CA SER A 109 1.35 11.30 14.20
C SER A 109 1.21 12.04 15.53
N GLY A 110 -0.03 12.38 15.93
CA GLY A 110 -0.33 13.17 17.13
C GLY A 110 -0.30 14.69 16.91
N GLU A 111 -0.04 15.14 15.69
CA GLU A 111 0.04 16.56 15.32
C GLU A 111 -1.24 16.99 14.58
N GLY A 112 -2.29 17.29 15.36
CA GLY A 112 -3.54 17.84 14.84
C GLY A 112 -4.44 16.85 14.10
N ASN A 113 -5.34 17.39 13.28
CA ASN A 113 -6.35 16.64 12.54
C ASN A 113 -6.04 16.56 11.06
N TRP A 114 -6.69 15.62 10.38
CA TRP A 114 -6.72 15.54 8.92
C TRP A 114 -7.44 16.75 8.32
N GLU A 115 -7.22 16.99 7.03
CA GLU A 115 -7.87 18.08 6.30
C GLU A 115 -8.42 17.56 4.98
N TYR A 116 -9.58 18.10 4.60
CA TYR A 116 -10.26 17.76 3.36
C TYR A 116 -9.72 18.56 2.17
N PRO A 117 -9.89 18.07 0.92
CA PRO A 117 -9.59 18.86 -0.26
C PRO A 117 -10.49 20.08 -0.31
N SER A 118 -9.96 21.16 -0.90
CA SER A 118 -10.81 22.22 -1.41
C SER A 118 -11.64 21.76 -2.63
N PRO A 119 -12.78 22.41 -2.93
CA PRO A 119 -13.53 22.18 -4.17
C PRO A 119 -12.67 22.23 -5.43
N GLN A 120 -11.74 23.18 -5.53
CA GLN A 120 -10.84 23.29 -6.69
C GLN A 120 -9.88 22.09 -6.80
N GLN A 121 -9.30 21.61 -5.69
CA GLN A 121 -8.48 20.39 -5.70
C GLN A 121 -9.28 19.15 -6.08
N MET A 122 -10.50 19.02 -5.58
CA MET A 122 -11.40 17.92 -5.93
C MET A 122 -11.70 17.92 -7.43
N TYR A 123 -12.06 19.08 -7.99
CA TYR A 123 -12.32 19.22 -9.42
C TYR A 123 -11.10 18.85 -10.28
N ASN A 124 -9.93 19.39 -9.95
CA ASN A 124 -8.68 19.05 -10.64
C ASN A 124 -8.38 17.54 -10.57
N ALA A 125 -8.73 16.89 -9.46
CA ALA A 125 -8.54 15.47 -9.30
C ALA A 125 -9.54 14.62 -10.11
N LEU A 126 -10.78 15.08 -10.27
CA LEU A 126 -11.78 14.46 -11.15
C LEU A 126 -11.35 14.53 -12.62
N LEU A 127 -10.86 15.69 -13.07
CA LEU A 127 -10.34 15.85 -14.42
C LEU A 127 -9.15 14.92 -14.71
N ARG A 128 -8.22 14.78 -13.76
CA ARG A 128 -7.10 13.82 -13.88
C ARG A 128 -7.54 12.37 -14.00
N LYS A 129 -8.70 12.03 -13.44
CA LYS A 129 -9.30 10.69 -13.53
C LYS A 129 -10.11 10.48 -14.81
N GLY A 130 -10.19 11.49 -15.68
CA GLY A 130 -10.93 11.42 -16.94
C GLY A 130 -12.39 11.86 -16.87
N TYR A 131 -12.88 12.32 -15.70
CA TYR A 131 -14.26 12.80 -15.52
C TYR A 131 -14.43 14.25 -16.03
N THR A 132 -14.23 14.42 -17.32
CA THR A 132 -14.26 15.73 -18.02
C THR A 132 -15.67 16.31 -18.19
N ASP A 133 -16.70 15.51 -17.95
CA ASP A 133 -18.13 15.85 -18.00
C ASP A 133 -18.71 16.30 -16.66
N THR A 134 -17.88 16.37 -15.60
CA THR A 134 -18.31 16.83 -14.27
C THR A 134 -18.77 18.28 -14.33
N ASP A 135 -20.02 18.54 -13.92
CA ASP A 135 -20.52 19.90 -13.73
C ASP A 135 -19.78 20.58 -12.57
N ALA A 136 -19.00 21.61 -12.90
CA ALA A 136 -18.24 22.38 -11.91
C ALA A 136 -19.15 23.01 -10.83
N THR A 137 -20.41 23.34 -11.13
CA THR A 137 -21.34 23.92 -10.14
C THR A 137 -21.74 22.93 -9.05
N ALA A 138 -21.64 21.62 -9.31
CA ALA A 138 -21.99 20.57 -8.35
C ALA A 138 -20.82 20.13 -7.44
N VAL A 139 -19.58 20.57 -7.74
CA VAL A 139 -18.37 20.11 -7.05
C VAL A 139 -18.36 20.48 -5.57
N GLU A 140 -18.82 21.67 -5.22
CA GLU A 140 -18.89 22.11 -3.82
C GLU A 140 -19.80 21.20 -2.98
N SER A 141 -21.00 20.91 -3.51
CA SER A 141 -21.94 19.96 -2.91
C SER A 141 -21.33 18.56 -2.82
N MET A 142 -20.59 18.12 -3.84
CA MET A 142 -19.90 16.83 -3.84
C MET A 142 -18.84 16.74 -2.75
N VAL A 143 -18.03 17.79 -2.54
CA VAL A 143 -17.04 17.85 -1.45
C VAL A 143 -17.75 17.83 -0.10
N SER A 144 -18.82 18.59 0.07
CA SER A 144 -19.60 18.60 1.32
C SER A 144 -20.15 17.21 1.67
N VAL A 145 -20.72 16.51 0.69
CA VAL A 145 -21.19 15.12 0.88
C VAL A 145 -20.03 14.18 1.20
N HIS A 146 -18.89 14.33 0.53
CA HIS A 146 -17.71 13.51 0.81
C HIS A 146 -17.20 13.70 2.25
N ASN A 147 -17.08 14.94 2.70
CA ASN A 147 -16.67 15.28 4.07
C ASN A 147 -17.66 14.69 5.08
N PHE A 148 -18.97 14.84 4.83
CA PHE A 148 -20.01 14.26 5.68
C PHE A 148 -19.90 12.74 5.79
N LEU A 149 -19.72 12.03 4.67
CA LEU A 149 -19.59 10.57 4.65
C LEU A 149 -18.34 10.10 5.41
N ASN A 150 -17.22 10.83 5.26
CA ASN A 150 -15.97 10.56 5.95
C ASN A 150 -16.08 10.75 7.47
N GLU A 151 -16.69 11.84 7.91
CA GLU A 151 -16.96 12.09 9.34
C GLU A 151 -17.92 11.03 9.92
N GLY A 152 -18.94 10.62 9.15
CA GLY A 152 -19.84 9.53 9.52
C GLY A 152 -19.10 8.18 9.65
N ALA A 153 -18.21 7.86 8.71
CA ALA A 153 -17.41 6.65 8.77
C ALA A 153 -16.48 6.63 9.99
N TRP A 154 -15.89 7.78 10.33
CA TRP A 154 -15.08 7.91 11.53
C TRP A 154 -15.88 7.74 12.82
N ALA A 155 -17.08 8.32 12.89
CA ALA A 155 -17.97 8.15 14.04
C ALA A 155 -18.30 6.66 14.29
N GLU A 156 -18.56 5.90 13.22
CA GLU A 156 -18.76 4.45 13.31
C GLU A 156 -17.51 3.70 13.79
N ILE A 157 -16.31 4.07 13.33
CA ILE A 157 -15.03 3.51 13.81
C ILE A 157 -14.86 3.77 15.32
N VAL A 158 -15.08 5.01 15.75
CA VAL A 158 -14.98 5.39 17.17
C VAL A 158 -15.95 4.56 18.00
N GLU A 159 -17.17 4.35 17.51
CA GLU A 159 -18.18 3.54 18.17
C GLU A 159 -17.81 2.05 18.22
N TRP A 160 -17.21 1.51 17.16
CA TRP A 160 -16.63 0.17 17.15
C TRP A 160 -15.52 0.01 18.20
N GLU A 161 -14.57 0.95 18.27
CA GLU A 161 -13.51 0.93 19.28
C GLU A 161 -14.07 1.06 20.70
N ARG A 162 -15.12 1.87 20.89
CA ARG A 162 -15.80 2.02 22.18
C ARG A 162 -16.46 0.72 22.64
N ARG A 163 -17.11 -0.01 21.72
CA ARG A 163 -17.83 -1.28 22.02
C ARG A 163 -16.89 -2.47 22.15
N PHE A 164 -15.90 -2.61 21.25
CA PHE A 164 -15.10 -3.82 21.08
C PHE A 164 -13.62 -3.63 21.45
N GLY A 165 -13.13 -2.40 21.57
CA GLY A 165 -11.72 -2.09 21.82
C GLY A 165 -11.16 -2.70 23.12
N ARG A 166 -12.00 -2.88 24.14
CA ARG A 166 -11.64 -3.48 25.44
C ARG A 166 -11.71 -5.02 25.47
N GLY A 167 -12.03 -5.67 24.36
CA GLY A 167 -12.04 -7.13 24.21
C GLY A 167 -13.43 -7.77 24.12
N TRP A 168 -13.45 -9.01 23.62
CA TRP A 168 -14.66 -9.74 23.23
C TRP A 168 -15.65 -10.02 24.36
N GLY A 169 -15.18 -10.17 25.61
CA GLY A 169 -16.06 -10.45 26.76
C GLY A 169 -17.04 -9.30 27.06
N ARG A 170 -16.54 -8.06 27.16
CA ARG A 170 -17.38 -6.87 27.36
C ARG A 170 -18.26 -6.60 26.14
N ALA A 171 -17.71 -6.79 24.94
CA ALA A 171 -18.47 -6.65 23.72
C ALA A 171 -19.68 -7.59 23.69
N TRP A 172 -19.49 -8.86 24.06
CA TRP A 172 -20.56 -9.83 24.16
C TRP A 172 -21.63 -9.43 25.19
N GLU A 173 -21.24 -8.89 26.34
CA GLU A 173 -22.19 -8.37 27.34
C GLU A 173 -23.02 -7.19 26.83
N ILE A 174 -22.43 -6.32 26.02
CA ILE A 174 -23.12 -5.20 25.35
C ILE A 174 -24.09 -5.75 24.30
N CYS A 175 -23.61 -6.64 23.41
CA CYS A 175 -24.42 -7.24 22.36
C CYS A 175 -25.59 -8.07 22.92
N LYS A 176 -25.40 -8.76 24.05
CA LYS A 176 -26.45 -9.55 24.72
C LYS A 176 -27.62 -8.69 25.19
N LYS A 177 -27.41 -7.40 25.44
CA LYS A 177 -28.46 -6.46 25.87
C LYS A 177 -29.25 -5.86 24.69
N GLY A 178 -28.94 -6.27 23.45
CA GLY A 178 -29.65 -5.84 22.25
C GLY A 178 -29.36 -4.40 21.82
N GLU A 179 -30.05 -3.97 20.76
CA GLU A 179 -29.81 -2.71 20.05
C GLU A 179 -30.02 -1.47 20.93
N GLN A 180 -31.00 -1.51 21.86
CA GLN A 180 -31.27 -0.41 22.79
C GLN A 180 -30.12 -0.13 23.75
N ALA A 181 -29.38 -1.15 24.19
CA ALA A 181 -28.20 -0.97 25.04
C ALA A 181 -26.97 -0.51 24.25
N SER A 182 -26.89 -0.87 22.97
CA SER A 182 -25.89 -0.35 22.03
C SER A 182 -26.03 1.16 21.85
N MET A 183 -27.26 1.63 21.63
CA MET A 183 -27.62 3.07 21.53
C MET A 183 -27.49 3.80 22.87
N ALA A 184 -27.93 3.19 23.98
CA ALA A 184 -27.81 3.79 25.31
C ALA A 184 -26.35 3.98 25.73
N SER A 185 -25.43 3.13 25.28
CA SER A 185 -24.01 3.28 25.59
C SER A 185 -23.32 4.37 24.74
N ALA A 186 -23.92 4.78 23.61
CA ALA A 186 -23.52 5.95 22.84
C ALA A 186 -24.15 7.26 23.39
N ALA A 187 -25.37 7.17 23.97
CA ALA A 187 -26.09 8.32 24.51
C ALA A 187 -25.77 8.65 25.99
N LEU A 188 -25.47 7.62 26.80
CA LEU A 188 -24.83 7.82 28.10
C LEU A 188 -23.33 7.91 27.84
N GLY A 189 -22.77 9.11 27.95
CA GLY A 189 -21.33 9.37 28.04
C GLY A 189 -20.71 8.66 29.25
N ALA A 190 -20.71 7.32 29.23
CA ALA A 190 -20.13 6.46 30.23
C ALA A 190 -18.61 6.48 30.02
N ASN A 191 -18.03 7.56 30.55
CA ASN A 191 -16.62 7.91 30.64
C ASN A 191 -15.91 8.08 29.29
N GLU A 192 -16.17 9.22 28.63
CA GLU A 192 -15.26 9.80 27.63
C GLU A 192 -13.82 9.91 28.14
N ASP A 193 -13.62 9.98 29.47
CA ASP A 193 -12.33 10.12 30.13
C ASP A 193 -11.50 8.82 30.26
N GLU A 194 -12.05 7.62 29.97
CA GLU A 194 -11.31 6.36 30.17
C GLU A 194 -10.89 5.62 28.88
N VAL A 195 -11.38 6.00 27.70
CA VAL A 195 -10.96 5.38 26.42
C VAL A 195 -10.18 6.42 25.62
N PRO A 196 -8.85 6.24 25.44
CA PRO A 196 -8.09 7.10 24.55
C PRO A 196 -8.73 7.12 23.17
N GLN A 197 -9.00 8.32 22.63
CA GLN A 197 -9.57 8.43 21.30
C GLN A 197 -8.66 7.75 20.27
N PRO A 198 -9.22 6.92 19.37
CA PRO A 198 -8.45 6.33 18.29
C PRO A 198 -7.92 7.42 17.35
N LYS A 199 -6.87 7.11 16.60
CA LYS A 199 -6.26 8.04 15.62
C LYS A 199 -6.16 7.39 14.26
N LEU A 200 -6.45 8.14 13.21
CA LEU A 200 -6.31 7.65 11.84
C LEU A 200 -4.85 7.78 11.40
N VAL A 201 -4.19 6.65 11.18
CA VAL A 201 -2.78 6.57 10.77
C VAL A 201 -2.66 6.81 9.27
N ARG A 202 -3.44 6.07 8.49
CA ARG A 202 -3.44 6.10 7.03
C ARG A 202 -4.72 5.50 6.48
N PHE A 203 -5.01 5.75 5.22
CA PHE A 203 -6.13 5.13 4.52
C PHE A 203 -5.76 4.89 3.06
N MET A 204 -6.43 3.93 2.43
CA MET A 204 -6.22 3.59 1.03
C MET A 204 -7.55 3.21 0.37
N GLY A 205 -7.72 3.63 -0.90
CA GLY A 205 -8.86 3.18 -1.72
C GLY A 205 -8.56 1.85 -2.40
N ARG A 206 -9.51 0.92 -2.37
CA ARG A 206 -9.44 -0.39 -3.03
C ARG A 206 -10.72 -0.66 -3.86
N PRO A 207 -11.06 0.21 -4.82
CA PRO A 207 -12.36 0.16 -5.52
C PRO A 207 -12.57 -1.10 -6.38
N LYS A 208 -11.50 -1.81 -6.76
CA LYS A 208 -11.57 -3.02 -7.59
C LYS A 208 -11.66 -4.32 -6.78
N GLU A 209 -11.50 -4.26 -5.47
CA GLU A 209 -11.43 -5.45 -4.63
C GLU A 209 -12.68 -5.59 -3.77
N MET A 210 -13.35 -6.73 -3.86
CA MET A 210 -14.55 -7.00 -3.07
C MET A 210 -14.19 -7.55 -1.69
N THR A 211 -14.90 -7.11 -0.65
CA THR A 211 -14.67 -7.61 0.71
C THR A 211 -15.24 -9.01 0.90
N PRO A 212 -14.76 -9.82 1.87
CA PRO A 212 -15.31 -11.16 2.11
C PRO A 212 -16.82 -11.12 2.39
N LYS A 213 -17.30 -10.10 3.13
CA LYS A 213 -18.72 -9.91 3.37
C LYS A 213 -19.45 -9.58 2.06
N ALA A 214 -18.98 -8.59 1.29
CA ALA A 214 -19.62 -8.22 0.03
C ALA A 214 -19.65 -9.41 -0.95
N ALA A 215 -18.56 -10.16 -1.06
CA ALA A 215 -18.47 -11.37 -1.88
C ALA A 215 -19.49 -12.43 -1.46
N MET A 216 -19.63 -12.68 -0.15
CA MET A 216 -20.63 -13.59 0.37
C MET A 216 -22.05 -13.13 0.03
N TYR A 217 -22.37 -11.84 0.17
CA TYR A 217 -23.67 -11.30 -0.21
C TYR A 217 -23.93 -11.41 -1.72
N GLN A 218 -22.93 -11.21 -2.58
CA GLN A 218 -23.06 -11.42 -4.02
C GLN A 218 -23.34 -12.89 -4.36
N VAL A 219 -22.63 -13.83 -3.73
CA VAL A 219 -22.89 -15.27 -3.88
C VAL A 219 -24.29 -15.64 -3.39
N MET A 220 -24.72 -15.11 -2.24
CA MET A 220 -26.08 -15.34 -1.71
C MET A 220 -27.15 -14.69 -2.58
N GLY A 221 -26.88 -13.53 -3.17
CA GLY A 221 -27.75 -12.88 -4.14
C GLY A 221 -27.89 -13.70 -5.42
N TRP A 222 -26.83 -14.40 -5.85
CA TRP A 222 -26.90 -15.35 -6.96
C TRP A 222 -27.72 -16.60 -6.61
N ILE A 223 -27.54 -17.17 -5.41
CA ILE A 223 -28.25 -18.38 -4.96
C ILE A 223 -29.72 -18.10 -4.64
N TYR A 224 -30.01 -16.95 -4.02
CA TYR A 224 -31.35 -16.57 -3.56
C TYR A 224 -31.62 -15.07 -3.80
N PRO A 225 -31.90 -14.68 -5.06
CA PRO A 225 -32.04 -13.29 -5.45
C PRO A 225 -33.15 -12.54 -4.71
N SER A 226 -34.25 -13.21 -4.36
CA SER A 226 -35.41 -12.58 -3.74
C SER A 226 -35.16 -12.01 -2.34
N ALA A 227 -34.07 -12.39 -1.66
CA ALA A 227 -33.74 -11.82 -0.34
C ALA A 227 -32.33 -11.20 -0.25
N PHE A 228 -31.41 -11.52 -1.17
CA PHE A 228 -30.02 -11.06 -1.07
C PHE A 228 -29.49 -10.36 -2.31
N ALA A 229 -30.30 -10.15 -3.36
CA ALA A 229 -29.90 -9.35 -4.51
C ALA A 229 -29.62 -7.91 -4.05
N THR A 230 -28.36 -7.52 -4.12
CA THR A 230 -27.86 -6.20 -3.72
C THR A 230 -26.76 -5.79 -4.67
N GLU A 231 -26.68 -4.49 -4.96
CA GLU A 231 -25.57 -3.97 -5.76
C GLU A 231 -24.25 -4.08 -4.98
N PRO A 232 -23.14 -4.40 -5.66
CA PRO A 232 -21.82 -4.39 -5.02
C PRO A 232 -21.46 -2.97 -4.57
N PRO A 233 -20.54 -2.82 -3.60
CA PRO A 233 -20.09 -1.51 -3.18
C PRO A 233 -19.42 -0.79 -4.34
N PHE A 234 -19.77 0.48 -4.55
CA PHE A 234 -19.22 1.29 -5.65
C PHE A 234 -17.87 1.91 -5.30
N ASP A 235 -17.55 2.02 -4.00
CA ASP A 235 -16.24 2.43 -3.51
C ASP A 235 -15.92 1.64 -2.24
N ARG A 236 -14.64 1.29 -2.06
CA ARG A 236 -14.14 0.56 -0.89
C ARG A 236 -12.87 1.24 -0.40
N HIS A 237 -12.76 1.36 0.93
CA HIS A 237 -11.56 1.87 1.57
C HIS A 237 -11.14 1.03 2.75
N ASP A 238 -9.82 0.94 2.92
CA ASP A 238 -9.20 0.38 4.10
C ASP A 238 -8.60 1.54 4.91
N TRP A 239 -9.06 1.71 6.14
CA TRP A 239 -8.56 2.72 7.09
C TRP A 239 -7.77 2.03 8.19
N PHE A 240 -6.60 2.58 8.53
CA PHE A 240 -5.72 2.04 9.55
C PHE A 240 -5.75 2.94 10.77
N VAL A 241 -6.29 2.38 11.84
CA VAL A 241 -6.65 3.12 13.05
C VAL A 241 -5.74 2.68 14.17
N GLN A 242 -5.01 3.62 14.76
CA GLN A 242 -4.24 3.40 15.95
C GLN A 242 -5.16 3.52 17.16
N ARG A 243 -5.32 2.40 17.88
CA ARG A 243 -5.96 2.38 19.19
C ARG A 243 -4.92 2.27 20.29
N GLU A 244 -5.24 2.80 21.47
CA GLU A 244 -4.42 2.67 22.66
C GLU A 244 -5.21 1.95 23.76
N TYR A 245 -4.66 0.86 24.28
CA TYR A 245 -5.25 0.12 25.39
C TYR A 245 -4.19 -0.26 26.41
N LYS A 246 -4.35 0.18 27.67
CA LYS A 246 -3.38 -0.03 28.75
C LYS A 246 -1.94 0.38 28.38
N GLY A 247 -1.79 1.49 27.64
CA GLY A 247 -0.50 2.02 27.19
C GLY A 247 0.12 1.28 25.99
N GLN A 248 -0.53 0.25 25.46
CA GLN A 248 -0.10 -0.42 24.21
C GLN A 248 -0.85 0.19 23.03
N LYS A 249 -0.08 0.64 22.02
CA LYS A 249 -0.60 1.13 20.75
C LYS A 249 -0.71 -0.04 19.77
N LYS A 250 -1.87 -0.20 19.13
CA LYS A 250 -2.10 -1.21 18.11
C LYS A 250 -2.78 -0.59 16.90
N GLU A 251 -2.29 -0.90 15.71
CA GLU A 251 -2.95 -0.57 14.45
C GLU A 251 -4.01 -1.62 14.13
N ILE A 252 -5.23 -1.17 13.85
CA ILE A 252 -6.37 -1.99 13.45
C ILE A 252 -6.81 -1.53 12.06
N ARG A 253 -6.93 -2.49 11.14
CA ARG A 253 -7.48 -2.24 9.82
C ARG A 253 -8.99 -2.29 9.86
N TYR A 254 -9.63 -1.21 9.46
CA TYR A 254 -11.06 -1.08 9.20
C TYR A 254 -11.30 -1.13 7.70
N VAL A 255 -12.41 -1.74 7.31
CA VAL A 255 -12.90 -1.75 5.93
C VAL A 255 -14.21 -1.00 5.88
N ILE A 256 -14.34 -0.12 4.90
CA ILE A 256 -15.49 0.74 4.68
C ILE A 256 -15.97 0.47 3.26
N ASP A 257 -17.15 -0.14 3.16
CA ASP A 257 -17.84 -0.37 1.89
C ASP A 257 -18.93 0.70 1.70
N TYR A 258 -18.90 1.40 0.57
CA TYR A 258 -19.89 2.41 0.20
C TYR A 258 -20.89 1.82 -0.79
N TYR A 259 -22.17 1.95 -0.48
CA TYR A 259 -23.24 1.43 -1.31
C TYR A 259 -24.26 2.51 -1.67
N SER A 260 -24.83 2.36 -2.86
CA SER A 260 -25.94 3.17 -3.34
C SER A 260 -27.26 2.57 -2.86
N GLY A 261 -28.10 3.40 -2.25
CA GLY A 261 -29.47 3.06 -1.89
C GLY A 261 -30.47 3.58 -2.93
N PRO A 262 -31.74 3.15 -2.84
CA PRO A 262 -32.82 3.77 -3.59
C PRO A 262 -32.91 5.25 -3.27
N ASP A 263 -33.24 6.06 -4.28
CA ASP A 263 -33.48 7.49 -4.08
C ASP A 263 -34.56 7.72 -3.01
N ASP A 264 -34.42 8.81 -2.26
CA ASP A 264 -35.43 9.21 -1.27
C ASP A 264 -36.74 9.66 -1.94
N ALA A 265 -37.75 9.98 -1.12
CA ALA A 265 -39.05 10.43 -1.61
C ALA A 265 -38.98 11.74 -2.44
N ASP A 266 -37.91 12.51 -2.29
CA ASP A 266 -37.63 13.74 -3.03
C ASP A 266 -36.75 13.50 -4.28
N GLY A 267 -36.37 12.24 -4.57
CA GLY A 267 -35.53 11.85 -5.69
C GLY A 267 -34.03 12.13 -5.49
N LYS A 268 -33.57 12.28 -4.24
CA LYS A 268 -32.15 12.47 -3.92
C LYS A 268 -31.46 11.13 -3.70
N PRO A 269 -30.23 10.96 -4.19
CA PRO A 269 -29.49 9.72 -4.01
C PRO A 269 -29.20 9.48 -2.53
N VAL A 270 -29.43 8.25 -2.08
CA VAL A 270 -29.14 7.80 -0.72
C VAL A 270 -27.90 6.93 -0.74
N PHE A 271 -26.99 7.13 0.21
CA PHE A 271 -25.80 6.31 0.39
C PHE A 271 -25.84 5.66 1.77
N TYR A 272 -25.39 4.42 1.87
CA TYR A 272 -25.15 3.75 3.14
C TYR A 272 -23.73 3.21 3.22
N LEU A 273 -23.17 3.27 4.42
CA LEU A 273 -21.81 2.81 4.69
C LEU A 273 -21.86 1.56 5.55
N ASP A 274 -21.01 0.59 5.22
CA ASP A 274 -20.75 -0.56 6.05
C ASP A 274 -19.32 -0.48 6.57
N VAL A 275 -19.18 0.00 7.79
CA VAL A 275 -17.90 0.22 8.49
C VAL A 275 -17.68 -0.91 9.49
N ARG A 276 -16.55 -1.61 9.38
CA ARG A 276 -16.23 -2.72 10.28
C ARG A 276 -14.72 -3.00 10.37
N PRO A 277 -14.23 -3.58 11.47
CA PRO A 277 -12.89 -4.14 11.50
C PRO A 277 -12.72 -5.20 10.40
N ALA A 278 -11.55 -5.23 9.76
CA ALA A 278 -11.21 -6.23 8.77
C ALA A 278 -11.18 -7.62 9.42
N VAL A 279 -11.90 -8.58 8.81
CA VAL A 279 -11.81 -10.01 9.16
C VAL A 279 -10.53 -10.55 8.53
N THR A 280 -9.41 -10.19 9.12
CA THR A 280 -8.12 -10.87 8.89
C THR A 280 -7.84 -11.68 10.15
N PRO A 281 -7.35 -12.93 10.03
CA PRO A 281 -6.86 -13.67 11.19
C PRO A 281 -5.95 -12.77 12.01
N THR A 282 -6.19 -12.71 13.30
CA THR A 282 -5.41 -11.94 14.28
C THR A 282 -3.92 -12.20 14.09
N ALA A 283 -3.17 -11.27 13.46
CA ALA A 283 -1.72 -11.05 13.63
C ALA A 283 -0.81 -12.31 13.70
N ALA A 284 -1.23 -13.44 13.13
CA ALA A 284 -0.55 -14.74 13.24
C ALA A 284 -0.26 -15.36 11.87
N ASP A 285 -0.91 -14.87 10.82
CA ASP A 285 -0.59 -15.18 9.42
C ASP A 285 -0.35 -13.85 8.68
N GLU A 286 0.62 -13.07 9.16
CA GLU A 286 1.33 -12.17 8.24
C GLU A 286 2.10 -13.12 7.30
N PRO A 287 1.96 -13.02 5.96
CA PRO A 287 2.83 -13.77 5.05
C PRO A 287 4.27 -13.51 5.48
N LYS A 288 4.94 -14.56 5.99
CA LYS A 288 6.31 -14.46 6.48
C LYS A 288 7.20 -14.15 5.27
N GLY A 289 7.52 -12.88 5.08
CA GLY A 289 8.38 -12.41 3.99
C GLY A 289 7.86 -11.16 3.31
N GLU A 290 6.54 -10.95 3.28
CA GLU A 290 5.96 -9.77 2.65
C GLU A 290 5.99 -8.62 3.66
N ILE A 291 6.74 -7.55 3.34
CA ILE A 291 6.64 -6.32 4.10
C ILE A 291 5.21 -5.81 3.82
N ILE A 292 4.32 -5.84 4.83
CA ILE A 292 2.93 -5.38 4.69
C ILE A 292 2.67 -4.02 5.38
N LYS A 293 3.70 -3.50 6.06
CA LYS A 293 3.70 -2.22 6.76
C LYS A 293 5.05 -1.54 6.55
N PRO A 294 5.11 -0.20 6.58
CA PRO A 294 6.39 0.47 6.54
C PRO A 294 7.34 -0.05 7.62
N ALA A 295 8.56 -0.41 7.23
CA ALA A 295 9.55 -0.99 8.11
C ALA A 295 10.88 -0.26 7.96
N HIS A 296 11.51 0.09 9.07
CA HIS A 296 12.88 0.56 9.05
C HIS A 296 13.82 -0.65 9.04
N THR A 297 14.56 -0.82 7.97
CA THR A 297 15.47 -1.94 7.75
C THR A 297 16.91 -1.47 7.84
N ILE A 298 17.74 -2.30 8.45
CA ILE A 298 19.18 -2.06 8.60
C ILE A 298 19.91 -3.26 8.01
N TRP A 299 20.72 -3.02 6.98
CA TRP A 299 21.58 -4.03 6.38
C TRP A 299 22.99 -3.88 6.91
N ASN A 300 23.52 -4.97 7.49
CA ASN A 300 24.91 -5.05 7.90
C ASN A 300 25.66 -5.83 6.83
N HIS A 301 26.43 -5.15 6.00
CA HIS A 301 27.08 -5.79 4.86
C HIS A 301 28.25 -6.64 5.34
N TRP A 302 28.12 -7.96 5.18
CA TRP A 302 29.22 -8.90 5.48
C TRP A 302 30.31 -8.85 4.40
N ILE A 303 29.91 -8.65 3.15
CA ILE A 303 30.75 -8.41 1.98
C ILE A 303 30.26 -7.12 1.31
N ASP A 304 31.18 -6.17 1.10
CA ASP A 304 30.88 -4.90 0.46
C ASP A 304 32.02 -4.53 -0.50
N SER A 305 31.67 -4.09 -1.71
CA SER A 305 32.61 -3.78 -2.79
C SER A 305 33.35 -2.45 -2.58
N ASN A 306 32.79 -1.54 -1.80
CA ASN A 306 33.30 -0.19 -1.53
C ASN A 306 33.98 -0.08 -0.16
N ALA A 307 33.69 -0.99 0.78
CA ALA A 307 34.28 -1.00 2.12
C ALA A 307 35.81 -1.13 2.09
N LYS A 308 36.52 -0.42 2.95
CA LYS A 308 37.96 -0.70 3.17
C LYS A 308 38.12 -1.99 3.99
N HIS A 309 39.31 -2.58 3.96
CA HIS A 309 39.59 -3.78 4.75
C HIS A 309 39.34 -3.50 6.25
N GLY A 310 38.49 -4.32 6.89
CA GLY A 310 38.09 -4.17 8.29
C GLY A 310 37.00 -3.13 8.58
N GLU A 311 36.48 -2.45 7.55
CA GLU A 311 35.38 -1.49 7.70
C GLU A 311 34.03 -2.22 7.64
N GLN A 312 33.20 -2.05 8.67
CA GLN A 312 31.83 -2.57 8.68
C GLN A 312 30.90 -1.51 8.07
N ILE A 313 30.33 -1.83 6.91
CA ILE A 313 29.36 -0.96 6.25
C ILE A 313 27.97 -1.32 6.75
N LYS A 314 27.27 -0.28 7.20
CA LYS A 314 25.87 -0.33 7.60
C LYS A 314 25.08 0.53 6.63
N ASP A 315 24.06 -0.06 6.03
CA ASP A 315 23.06 0.65 5.25
C ASP A 315 21.71 0.62 5.98
N GLU A 316 20.90 1.65 5.78
CA GLU A 316 19.58 1.76 6.41
C GLU A 316 18.58 2.50 5.54
N GLY A 317 17.36 1.96 5.50
CA GLY A 317 16.30 2.42 4.63
C GLY A 317 14.92 2.14 5.23
N ASP A 318 13.97 3.02 4.92
CA ASP A 318 12.57 2.85 5.24
C ASP A 318 11.87 2.18 4.05
N MET A 319 11.39 0.95 4.25
CA MET A 319 10.70 0.13 3.24
C MET A 319 9.20 0.41 3.28
N TYR A 320 8.59 0.74 2.14
CA TYR A 320 7.17 1.06 2.01
C TYR A 320 6.50 0.13 0.99
N PRO A 321 5.69 -0.83 1.45
CA PRO A 321 4.94 -1.72 0.56
C PRO A 321 3.92 -0.97 -0.29
N GLN A 322 3.83 -1.35 -1.56
CA GLN A 322 2.94 -0.77 -2.56
C GLN A 322 1.78 -1.73 -2.87
N SER A 323 0.74 -1.21 -3.50
CA SER A 323 -0.46 -1.98 -3.84
C SER A 323 -0.27 -2.91 -5.04
N ASP A 324 0.77 -2.69 -5.84
CA ASP A 324 1.12 -3.51 -7.01
C ASP A 324 2.07 -4.67 -6.64
N GLY A 325 2.33 -4.90 -5.35
CA GLY A 325 3.26 -5.92 -4.85
C GLY A 325 4.71 -5.44 -4.75
N THR A 326 5.03 -4.23 -5.24
CA THR A 326 6.38 -3.68 -5.11
C THR A 326 6.63 -3.09 -3.71
N VAL A 327 7.90 -2.88 -3.36
CA VAL A 327 8.31 -2.22 -2.13
C VAL A 327 9.23 -1.04 -2.45
N LEU A 328 8.83 0.16 -2.04
CA LEU A 328 9.61 1.38 -2.23
C LEU A 328 10.48 1.66 -1.01
N GLU A 329 11.79 1.67 -1.20
CA GLU A 329 12.79 1.99 -0.18
C GLU A 329 13.21 3.45 -0.26
N TYR A 330 13.27 4.11 0.90
CA TYR A 330 13.89 5.43 1.06
C TYR A 330 15.07 5.34 2.02
N GLY A 331 16.26 5.72 1.56
CA GLY A 331 17.45 5.75 2.41
C GLY A 331 18.30 6.98 2.20
N LYS A 332 19.46 7.00 2.85
CA LYS A 332 20.49 8.02 2.66
C LYS A 332 21.85 7.38 2.54
N MET A 333 22.52 7.61 1.42
CA MET A 333 23.88 7.12 1.20
C MET A 333 24.79 8.24 0.71
N PRO A 334 26.12 8.17 0.95
CA PRO A 334 27.09 9.00 0.26
C PRO A 334 27.00 8.79 -1.26
N ASN A 335 26.71 9.85 -2.00
CA ASN A 335 26.69 9.77 -3.46
C ASN A 335 28.10 9.38 -3.98
N PRO A 336 28.25 8.33 -4.80
CA PRO A 336 29.55 7.83 -5.23
C PRO A 336 30.41 8.84 -6.00
N THR A 337 29.79 9.78 -6.71
CA THR A 337 30.50 10.81 -7.51
C THR A 337 30.89 12.02 -6.68
N THR A 338 30.04 12.43 -5.74
CA THR A 338 30.23 13.69 -4.99
C THR A 338 30.71 13.50 -3.55
N GLY A 339 30.63 12.27 -3.02
CA GLY A 339 30.95 11.93 -1.63
C GLY A 339 30.00 12.53 -0.58
N LYS A 340 28.97 13.28 -1.01
CA LYS A 340 28.00 13.92 -0.12
C LYS A 340 26.85 12.96 0.16
N VAL A 341 26.43 12.88 1.42
CA VAL A 341 25.23 12.12 1.81
C VAL A 341 24.01 12.73 1.12
N GLN A 342 23.30 11.91 0.36
CA GLN A 342 22.09 12.27 -0.37
C GLN A 342 21.01 11.23 -0.12
N LYS A 343 19.75 11.63 -0.30
CA LYS A 343 18.63 10.70 -0.27
C LYS A 343 18.63 9.88 -1.56
N TYR A 344 18.29 8.60 -1.45
CA TYR A 344 18.01 7.74 -2.60
C TYR A 344 16.61 7.13 -2.48
N GLU A 345 16.11 6.62 -3.60
CA GLU A 345 14.85 5.90 -3.70
C GLU A 345 15.09 4.65 -4.55
N GLU A 346 14.72 3.48 -4.05
CA GLU A 346 14.83 2.20 -4.77
C GLU A 346 13.48 1.49 -4.75
N CYS A 347 13.10 0.87 -5.87
CA CYS A 347 11.85 0.10 -5.98
C CYS A 347 12.20 -1.37 -6.16
N TRP A 348 11.69 -2.20 -5.26
CA TRP A 348 11.87 -3.64 -5.23
C TRP A 348 10.61 -4.32 -5.74
N GLU A 349 10.76 -5.37 -6.54
CA GLU A 349 9.67 -6.24 -6.96
C GLU A 349 10.04 -7.68 -6.62
N ASP A 350 9.04 -8.45 -6.18
CA ASP A 350 9.21 -9.88 -5.98
C ASP A 350 9.08 -10.57 -7.34
N VAL A 351 10.14 -11.28 -7.74
CA VAL A 351 10.19 -12.01 -9.01
C VAL A 351 9.84 -13.47 -8.73
N GLU A 352 8.88 -14.01 -9.47
CA GLU A 352 8.55 -15.43 -9.41
C GLU A 352 9.75 -16.26 -9.91
N THR A 353 10.08 -17.32 -9.18
CA THR A 353 11.12 -18.29 -9.58
C THR A 353 10.47 -19.58 -10.05
N GLY A 354 11.22 -20.29 -10.88
CA GLY A 354 10.86 -21.58 -11.41
C GLY A 354 11.56 -22.80 -10.79
N LEU A 355 11.01 -24.00 -11.09
CA LEU A 355 11.68 -25.30 -10.90
C LEU A 355 12.75 -25.53 -11.97
N VAL A 356 13.79 -26.29 -11.63
CA VAL A 356 14.92 -26.60 -12.51
C VAL A 356 14.87 -28.07 -12.92
N GLY A 357 14.87 -28.34 -14.23
CA GLY A 357 14.85 -29.70 -14.79
C GLY A 357 13.73 -30.56 -14.21
N ALA A 358 14.09 -31.76 -13.69
CA ALA A 358 13.15 -32.71 -13.10
C ALA A 358 12.90 -32.52 -11.58
N GLU A 359 13.27 -31.37 -10.99
CA GLU A 359 13.02 -31.10 -9.56
C GLU A 359 11.50 -31.03 -9.26
N GLU A 360 11.07 -31.69 -8.18
CA GLU A 360 9.67 -31.67 -7.72
C GLU A 360 9.35 -30.50 -6.75
N GLU A 361 10.38 -29.93 -6.12
CA GLU A 361 10.31 -28.80 -5.19
C GLU A 361 11.36 -27.74 -5.54
N PHE A 362 11.13 -26.49 -5.15
CA PHE A 362 12.12 -25.42 -5.30
C PHE A 362 13.29 -25.66 -4.35
N VAL A 363 14.51 -25.54 -4.86
CA VAL A 363 15.73 -25.73 -4.07
C VAL A 363 16.36 -24.38 -3.73
N SER A 364 16.81 -24.23 -2.48
CA SER A 364 17.62 -23.08 -2.07
C SER A 364 18.76 -23.49 -1.17
N TRP A 365 19.93 -22.90 -1.40
CA TRP A 365 21.11 -23.12 -0.57
C TRP A 365 22.00 -21.90 -0.53
N VAL A 366 22.83 -21.83 0.51
CA VAL A 366 23.83 -20.79 0.73
C VAL A 366 25.17 -21.45 1.01
N LEU A 367 26.16 -21.15 0.17
CA LEU A 367 27.55 -21.54 0.38
C LEU A 367 28.37 -20.31 0.74
N VAL A 368 29.30 -20.48 1.68
CA VAL A 368 30.26 -19.45 2.08
C VAL A 368 31.68 -19.98 1.96
N THR A 369 32.65 -19.12 1.66
CA THR A 369 34.05 -19.53 1.58
C THR A 369 34.59 -19.92 2.94
N THR A 370 35.32 -21.04 3.03
CA THR A 370 36.06 -21.44 4.23
C THR A 370 37.53 -21.06 4.08
N GLY A 371 38.01 -20.16 4.92
CA GLY A 371 39.42 -19.77 4.97
C GLY A 371 39.68 -18.99 6.25
N GLU A 372 40.80 -19.25 6.93
CA GLU A 372 41.14 -18.56 8.17
C GLU A 372 41.27 -17.05 7.91
N GLU A 373 40.53 -16.24 8.69
CA GLU A 373 40.44 -14.77 8.56
C GLU A 373 41.81 -14.08 8.58
N GLU A 374 42.83 -14.71 9.18
CA GLU A 374 44.16 -14.14 9.40
C GLU A 374 45.17 -14.35 8.25
N GLU A 375 44.96 -15.27 7.30
CA GLU A 375 45.94 -15.49 6.20
C GLU A 375 45.50 -15.03 4.80
N VAL A 376 44.21 -14.92 4.49
CA VAL A 376 43.79 -14.62 3.08
C VAL A 376 42.74 -13.52 2.93
N GLY A 377 42.01 -13.13 3.99
CA GLY A 377 41.02 -12.04 3.95
C GLY A 377 39.94 -12.19 2.86
N ILE A 378 39.70 -13.42 2.39
CA ILE A 378 38.71 -13.72 1.37
C ILE A 378 37.36 -13.92 2.05
N LYS A 379 36.33 -13.26 1.53
CA LYS A 379 34.93 -13.50 1.89
C LYS A 379 34.15 -13.76 0.61
N GLY A 380 33.46 -14.89 0.56
CA GLY A 380 32.61 -15.25 -0.56
C GLY A 380 31.28 -15.81 -0.11
N ILE A 381 30.25 -15.52 -0.88
CA ILE A 381 28.92 -16.09 -0.76
C ILE A 381 28.41 -16.53 -2.13
N LEU A 382 27.78 -17.70 -2.17
CA LEU A 382 27.04 -18.24 -3.31
C LEU A 382 25.64 -18.60 -2.81
N ILE A 383 24.62 -18.18 -3.54
CA ILE A 383 23.22 -18.37 -3.18
C ILE A 383 22.50 -18.96 -4.39
N ARG A 384 21.75 -20.03 -4.19
CA ARG A 384 20.74 -20.51 -5.12
C ARG A 384 19.36 -20.23 -4.57
N VAL A 385 18.49 -19.67 -5.40
CA VAL A 385 17.05 -19.58 -5.16
C VAL A 385 16.36 -20.09 -6.43
N GLY A 386 15.82 -21.30 -6.37
CA GLY A 386 15.15 -21.95 -7.50
C GLY A 386 16.03 -22.00 -8.74
N GLU A 387 15.65 -21.20 -9.74
CA GLU A 387 16.26 -21.17 -11.08
C GLU A 387 17.38 -20.12 -11.25
N VAL A 388 17.79 -19.48 -10.16
CA VAL A 388 18.86 -18.46 -10.16
C VAL A 388 19.96 -18.82 -9.17
N ILE A 389 21.21 -18.73 -9.62
CA ILE A 389 22.41 -18.83 -8.77
C ILE A 389 23.19 -17.52 -8.88
N GLN A 390 23.53 -16.91 -7.74
CA GLN A 390 24.37 -15.72 -7.68
C GLN A 390 25.55 -15.90 -6.75
N GLY A 391 26.69 -15.33 -7.12
CA GLY A 391 27.91 -15.38 -6.33
C GLY A 391 28.61 -14.05 -6.25
N LEU A 392 29.17 -13.76 -5.08
CA LEU A 392 30.02 -12.60 -4.81
C LEU A 392 31.21 -13.05 -3.97
N VAL A 393 32.42 -12.75 -4.44
CA VAL A 393 33.66 -12.95 -3.69
C VAL A 393 34.45 -11.66 -3.63
N ARG A 394 34.93 -11.32 -2.44
CA ARG A 394 35.92 -10.27 -2.22
C ARG A 394 37.20 -10.90 -1.67
N THR A 395 38.32 -10.69 -2.35
CA THR A 395 39.62 -11.20 -1.90
C THR A 395 40.24 -10.28 -0.83
N GLY A 396 41.22 -10.77 -0.07
CA GLY A 396 41.96 -9.93 0.89
C GLY A 396 42.70 -8.75 0.25
N LYS A 397 42.96 -8.79 -1.06
CA LYS A 397 43.54 -7.68 -1.83
C LYS A 397 42.51 -6.63 -2.27
N GLY A 398 41.23 -6.84 -1.94
CA GLY A 398 40.13 -5.95 -2.31
C GLY A 398 39.57 -6.18 -3.71
N GLU A 399 40.01 -7.22 -4.43
CA GLU A 399 39.43 -7.59 -5.73
C GLU A 399 38.03 -8.17 -5.51
N VAL A 400 37.05 -7.71 -6.30
CA VAL A 400 35.66 -8.18 -6.27
C VAL A 400 35.38 -9.03 -7.51
N ARG A 401 34.73 -10.17 -7.31
CA ARG A 401 34.32 -11.11 -8.35
C ARG A 401 32.85 -11.43 -8.19
N VAL A 402 32.10 -11.42 -9.28
CA VAL A 402 30.65 -11.59 -9.29
C VAL A 402 30.25 -12.53 -10.41
N VAL A 403 29.26 -13.38 -10.16
CA VAL A 403 28.72 -14.33 -11.13
C VAL A 403 27.21 -14.48 -10.94
N ARG A 404 26.50 -14.71 -12.05
CA ARG A 404 25.09 -15.15 -12.04
C ARG A 404 24.90 -16.24 -13.08
N TRP A 405 24.14 -17.26 -12.70
CA TRP A 405 23.56 -18.24 -13.61
C TRP A 405 22.04 -18.22 -13.49
N GLU A 406 21.37 -18.39 -14.62
CA GLU A 406 19.92 -18.50 -14.73
C GLU A 406 19.62 -19.77 -15.53
N TRP A 407 18.61 -20.53 -15.11
CA TRP A 407 18.17 -21.72 -15.83
C TRP A 407 17.37 -21.32 -17.07
N LYS A 408 17.74 -21.84 -18.23
CA LYS A 408 16.97 -21.65 -19.46
C LYS A 408 16.00 -22.80 -19.68
N ARG A 409 14.76 -22.46 -20.01
CA ARG A 409 13.73 -23.41 -20.43
C ARG A 409 13.55 -23.38 -21.94
N ASP A 410 13.16 -24.52 -22.49
CA ASP A 410 12.69 -24.62 -23.87
C ASP A 410 11.50 -23.65 -24.10
N GLY A 411 11.67 -22.67 -24.99
CA GLY A 411 10.56 -21.87 -25.54
C GLY A 411 10.44 -20.40 -25.11
N ASP A 412 11.44 -19.80 -24.46
CA ASP A 412 11.39 -18.38 -24.06
C ASP A 412 11.66 -17.37 -25.23
N GLY A 413 11.42 -17.80 -26.47
CA GLY A 413 11.56 -16.98 -27.68
C GLY A 413 10.83 -17.57 -28.90
N ASP A 414 10.40 -16.70 -29.81
CA ASP A 414 9.63 -16.99 -31.04
C ASP A 414 10.38 -17.81 -32.12
N VAL A 415 11.45 -18.53 -31.76
CA VAL A 415 12.26 -19.33 -32.68
C VAL A 415 12.45 -20.73 -32.11
N ALA A 416 11.89 -21.72 -32.80
CA ALA A 416 12.16 -23.13 -32.55
C ALA A 416 13.62 -23.45 -32.86
N VAL A 417 14.44 -23.52 -31.81
CA VAL A 417 15.73 -24.20 -31.81
C VAL A 417 15.65 -25.21 -30.67
N ASP A 418 16.08 -26.45 -30.92
CA ASP A 418 16.22 -27.50 -29.91
C ASP A 418 17.28 -27.05 -28.87
N GLU A 419 16.92 -26.21 -27.90
CA GLU A 419 17.81 -25.74 -26.83
C GLU A 419 17.59 -26.60 -25.59
N GLU A 420 18.49 -27.57 -25.33
CA GLU A 420 18.45 -28.40 -24.13
C GLU A 420 18.41 -27.51 -22.87
N GLU A 421 17.50 -27.81 -21.93
CA GLU A 421 17.38 -27.07 -20.67
C GLU A 421 18.73 -27.09 -19.92
N GLU A 422 19.35 -25.93 -19.74
CA GLU A 422 20.65 -25.83 -19.10
C GLU A 422 20.85 -24.54 -18.29
N TRP A 423 21.83 -24.58 -17.39
CA TRP A 423 22.29 -23.41 -16.65
C TRP A 423 23.13 -22.52 -17.55
N GLU A 424 22.64 -21.31 -17.84
CA GLU A 424 23.41 -20.31 -18.57
C GLU A 424 24.03 -19.29 -17.63
N ARG A 425 25.32 -18.98 -17.82
CA ARG A 425 25.97 -17.89 -17.09
C ARG A 425 25.63 -16.53 -17.70
N THR A 426 24.71 -15.80 -17.07
CA THR A 426 24.21 -14.51 -17.59
C THR A 426 25.03 -13.30 -17.15
N VAL A 427 25.73 -13.37 -16.01
CA VAL A 427 26.61 -12.28 -15.52
C VAL A 427 27.94 -12.84 -15.05
N ALA A 428 29.05 -12.16 -15.40
CA ALA A 428 30.38 -12.45 -14.85
C ALA A 428 31.25 -11.18 -14.79
N ILE A 429 31.81 -10.90 -13.61
CA ILE A 429 32.80 -9.85 -13.38
C ILE A 429 33.97 -10.47 -12.61
N GLY A 430 35.18 -10.32 -13.14
CA GLY A 430 36.36 -11.04 -12.62
C GLY A 430 36.31 -12.54 -12.95
N ARG A 431 37.26 -13.30 -12.38
CA ARG A 431 37.31 -14.76 -12.57
C ARG A 431 36.94 -15.47 -11.27
N LEU A 432 35.70 -15.94 -11.20
CA LEU A 432 35.17 -16.75 -10.11
C LEU A 432 34.65 -18.05 -10.70
N GLU A 433 35.30 -19.15 -10.34
CA GLU A 433 34.93 -20.48 -10.81
C GLU A 433 34.27 -21.23 -9.66
N VAL A 434 33.05 -21.71 -9.86
CA VAL A 434 32.29 -22.38 -8.81
C VAL A 434 32.38 -23.90 -8.97
N PRO A 435 32.20 -24.68 -7.89
CA PRO A 435 32.22 -26.14 -7.98
C PRO A 435 31.20 -26.66 -9.01
N GLY A 436 31.67 -27.38 -10.03
CA GLY A 436 30.82 -27.85 -11.15
C GLY A 436 29.67 -28.77 -10.71
N VAL A 437 29.85 -29.43 -9.58
CA VAL A 437 28.84 -30.26 -8.91
C VAL A 437 27.55 -29.53 -8.55
N LEU A 438 27.57 -28.18 -8.51
CA LEU A 438 26.39 -27.36 -8.28
C LEU A 438 25.42 -27.35 -9.46
N PHE A 439 25.87 -27.79 -10.64
CA PHE A 439 25.08 -27.85 -11.87
C PHE A 439 24.73 -29.29 -12.28
N GLU A 440 25.13 -30.30 -11.50
CA GLU A 440 24.84 -31.69 -11.79
C GLU A 440 23.40 -32.04 -11.37
N GLU A 441 22.62 -32.58 -12.30
CA GLU A 441 21.25 -33.01 -12.04
C GLU A 441 21.21 -34.17 -11.03
N GLY A 442 20.30 -34.09 -10.05
CA GLY A 442 20.12 -35.12 -9.01
C GLY A 442 21.15 -35.11 -7.88
N LYS A 443 22.08 -34.13 -7.87
CA LYS A 443 23.11 -34.00 -6.83
C LYS A 443 22.59 -33.14 -5.67
N GLU A 444 22.38 -33.77 -4.51
CA GLU A 444 21.84 -33.08 -3.33
C GLU A 444 22.91 -32.23 -2.63
N VAL A 445 22.67 -30.93 -2.51
CA VAL A 445 23.50 -29.99 -1.74
C VAL A 445 22.91 -29.88 -0.34
N THR A 446 23.57 -30.49 0.65
CA THR A 446 23.12 -30.50 2.03
C THR A 446 23.96 -29.59 2.91
N LYS A 447 23.39 -29.12 4.03
CA LYS A 447 24.10 -28.31 5.02
C LYS A 447 25.32 -29.06 5.55
N GLY A 448 26.47 -28.37 5.55
CA GLY A 448 27.77 -28.90 5.94
C GLY A 448 28.57 -29.53 4.79
N LEU A 449 28.01 -29.60 3.57
CA LEU A 449 28.75 -30.06 2.40
C LEU A 449 29.92 -29.10 2.11
N GLU A 450 31.13 -29.65 2.06
CA GLU A 450 32.35 -28.95 1.66
C GLU A 450 32.65 -29.22 0.19
N LEU A 451 32.91 -28.15 -0.56
CA LEU A 451 33.19 -28.19 -1.99
C LEU A 451 34.43 -27.36 -2.30
N MET A 452 35.25 -27.84 -3.23
CA MET A 452 36.40 -27.10 -3.73
C MET A 452 36.10 -26.54 -5.12
N GLY A 453 36.18 -25.22 -5.27
CA GLY A 453 36.10 -24.53 -6.54
C GLY A 453 37.36 -24.80 -7.39
N SER A 454 37.23 -24.79 -8.71
CA SER A 454 38.38 -24.99 -9.60
C SER A 454 39.36 -23.80 -9.59
N ASP A 455 38.96 -22.67 -9.00
CA ASP A 455 39.80 -21.52 -8.68
C ASP A 455 40.58 -21.67 -7.36
N GLY A 456 40.41 -22.80 -6.66
CA GLY A 456 41.09 -23.10 -5.41
C GLY A 456 40.41 -22.50 -4.16
N LEU A 457 39.19 -21.99 -4.29
CA LEU A 457 38.39 -21.56 -3.14
C LEU A 457 37.64 -22.75 -2.54
N ASP A 458 37.75 -22.93 -1.23
CA ASP A 458 36.94 -23.88 -0.48
C ASP A 458 35.62 -23.22 -0.07
N TRP A 459 34.54 -23.98 -0.20
CA TRP A 459 33.17 -23.55 0.09
C TRP A 459 32.52 -24.53 1.05
N VAL A 460 31.70 -24.02 1.97
CA VAL A 460 30.85 -24.84 2.83
C VAL A 460 29.40 -24.38 2.70
N CYS A 461 28.50 -25.34 2.55
CA CYS A 461 27.06 -25.11 2.59
C CYS A 461 26.61 -24.83 4.03
N VAL A 462 26.10 -23.64 4.32
CA VAL A 462 25.64 -23.24 5.67
C VAL A 462 24.13 -23.38 5.83
N GLU A 463 23.41 -23.32 4.72
CA GLU A 463 21.95 -23.46 4.65
C GLU A 463 21.58 -24.20 3.37
N ALA A 464 20.63 -25.13 3.47
CA ALA A 464 20.03 -25.85 2.35
C ALA A 464 18.61 -26.27 2.75
N PHE A 465 17.64 -26.02 1.87
CA PHE A 465 16.25 -26.40 2.08
C PHE A 465 15.49 -26.50 0.75
N GLU A 466 14.49 -27.36 0.75
CA GLU A 466 13.51 -27.53 -0.32
C GLU A 466 12.18 -26.88 0.11
N TRP A 467 11.45 -26.28 -0.83
CA TRP A 467 10.20 -25.58 -0.57
C TRP A 467 9.23 -25.67 -1.74
N SER A 468 7.94 -25.41 -1.48
CA SER A 468 6.84 -25.55 -2.45
C SER A 468 6.08 -24.25 -2.65
#